data_AF-A0A6P6G4W2-F1
#
_entry.id   AF-A0A6P6G4W2-F1
#
_cell.length_a   1.000
_cell.length_b   1.000
_cell.length_c   1.000
_cell.angle_alpha   90.00
_cell.angle_beta   90.00
_cell.angle_gamma   90.00
#
_symmetry.space_group_name_H-M   'P 1'
#
loop_
_entity.id
_entity.type
_entity.pdbx_description
1 polymer ?
#
loop_
_entity_poly.entity_id
_entity_poly.type
_entity_poly.pdbx_seq_one_letter_code
_entity_poly.pdbx_strand_id
1 'polypeptide(L)'
;MAAVGVEEKKHENGGGIVVVNPKPNKGVTSKVVDWVEKLIVKFMYDPSQPLHYLSGNFAPVPNETPPTKDLPVIGYLPDCLNGEFVRVGPNPKFSPVAGYHCMVHGLRIKNGKATYVSRYVRTSRIKQEEYFGGAKFMKIGDL
;
A
#
# COMPACT_ATOMS: atom_id res chain seq x y z
N MET A 1 -24.81 -57.67 22.10
CA MET A 1 -25.62 -56.47 21.81
C MET A 1 -24.67 -55.43 21.27
N ALA A 2 -24.74 -55.19 19.97
CA ALA A 2 -23.87 -54.25 19.27
C ALA A 2 -24.23 -52.80 19.65
N ALA A 3 -23.22 -51.96 19.79
CA ALA A 3 -23.37 -50.52 19.67
C ALA A 3 -22.19 -50.01 18.85
N VAL A 4 -22.52 -49.69 17.60
CA VAL A 4 -21.70 -49.04 16.60
C VAL A 4 -21.43 -47.61 17.09
N GLY A 5 -20.18 -47.30 17.42
CA GLY A 5 -19.72 -45.93 17.66
C GLY A 5 -19.15 -45.38 16.37
N VAL A 6 -19.87 -44.43 15.77
CA VAL A 6 -19.51 -43.74 14.52
C VAL A 6 -18.18 -43.01 14.69
N GLU A 7 -17.25 -43.30 13.79
CA GLU A 7 -15.99 -42.58 13.66
C GLU A 7 -16.29 -41.20 13.03
N GLU A 8 -16.37 -40.14 13.84
CA GLU A 8 -16.43 -38.77 13.32
C GLU A 8 -15.07 -38.40 12.71
N LYS A 9 -14.95 -38.58 11.39
CA LYS A 9 -13.90 -37.91 10.61
C LYS A 9 -14.12 -36.41 10.68
N LYS A 10 -13.41 -35.75 11.60
CA LYS A 10 -13.28 -34.30 11.64
C LYS A 10 -12.48 -33.84 10.41
N HIS A 11 -13.18 -33.51 9.33
CA HIS A 11 -12.62 -32.77 8.22
C HIS A 11 -12.34 -31.33 8.69
N GLU A 12 -11.17 -31.11 9.29
CA GLU A 12 -10.66 -29.76 9.52
C GLU A 12 -10.23 -29.17 8.18
N ASN A 13 -11.17 -28.50 7.52
CA ASN A 13 -10.84 -27.59 6.41
C ASN A 13 -9.93 -26.49 6.98
N GLY A 14 -8.62 -26.61 6.71
CA GLY A 14 -7.56 -25.70 7.13
C GLY A 14 -7.65 -24.32 6.47
N GLY A 15 -8.73 -23.59 6.73
CA GLY A 15 -8.95 -22.20 6.34
C GLY A 15 -8.26 -21.21 7.27
N GLY A 16 -7.03 -21.50 7.69
CA GLY A 16 -6.23 -20.56 8.48
C GLY A 16 -5.76 -19.38 7.62
N ILE A 17 -5.73 -18.18 8.19
CA ILE A 17 -5.09 -17.02 7.55
C ILE A 17 -3.61 -17.39 7.36
N VAL A 18 -3.17 -17.54 6.10
CA VAL A 18 -1.76 -17.78 5.79
C VAL A 18 -0.97 -16.52 6.15
N VAL A 19 -0.15 -16.62 7.19
CA VAL A 19 0.72 -15.53 7.61
C VAL A 19 1.84 -15.35 6.59
N VAL A 20 1.78 -14.26 5.82
CA VAL A 20 2.81 -13.92 4.85
C VAL A 20 4.02 -13.30 5.58
N ASN A 21 5.08 -14.08 5.77
CA ASN A 21 6.34 -13.64 6.40
C ASN A 21 7.52 -13.72 5.41
N PRO A 22 7.72 -12.70 4.56
CA PRO A 22 8.79 -12.71 3.57
C PRO A 22 10.17 -12.54 4.25
N LYS A 23 11.17 -13.27 3.76
CA LYS A 23 12.58 -13.19 4.22
C LYS A 23 13.45 -12.62 3.09
N PRO A 24 13.41 -11.30 2.84
CA PRO A 24 14.21 -10.69 1.77
C PRO A 24 15.71 -10.78 2.07
N ASN A 25 16.53 -10.95 1.03
CA ASN A 25 17.99 -11.07 1.12
C ASN A 25 18.67 -10.14 0.09
N LYS A 26 19.73 -9.44 0.49
CA LYS A 26 20.57 -8.56 -0.35
C LYS A 26 21.93 -9.21 -0.68
N GLY A 27 21.89 -10.40 -1.27
CA GLY A 27 23.11 -11.13 -1.70
C GLY A 27 23.75 -10.57 -2.97
N VAL A 28 24.94 -11.06 -3.33
CA VAL A 28 25.66 -10.66 -4.55
C VAL A 28 24.82 -10.92 -5.80
N THR A 29 24.18 -12.09 -5.91
CA THR A 29 23.30 -12.44 -7.02
C THR A 29 22.18 -11.41 -7.23
N SER A 30 21.57 -10.93 -6.14
CA SER A 30 20.49 -9.91 -6.23
C SER A 30 20.98 -8.60 -6.83
N LYS A 31 22.22 -8.17 -6.49
CA LYS A 31 22.81 -6.95 -7.05
C LYS A 31 23.09 -7.07 -8.54
N VAL A 32 23.52 -8.26 -8.99
CA VAL A 32 23.74 -8.52 -10.42
C VAL A 32 22.43 -8.47 -11.18
N VAL A 33 21.38 -9.10 -10.66
CA VAL A 33 20.03 -9.06 -11.26
C VAL A 33 19.52 -7.62 -11.35
N ASP A 34 19.60 -6.85 -10.27
CA ASP A 34 19.19 -5.44 -10.23
C ASP A 34 19.98 -4.58 -11.24
N TRP A 35 21.26 -4.89 -11.47
CA TRP A 35 22.08 -4.18 -12.43
C TRP A 35 21.67 -4.50 -13.88
N VAL A 36 21.41 -5.78 -14.19
CA VAL A 36 20.90 -6.21 -15.49
C VAL A 36 19.52 -5.60 -15.76
N GLU A 37 18.60 -5.63 -14.79
CA GLU A 37 17.28 -4.99 -14.89
C GLU A 37 17.42 -3.51 -15.23
N LYS A 38 18.28 -2.77 -14.50
CA LYS A 38 18.53 -1.34 -14.79
C LYS A 38 19.05 -1.09 -16.19
N LEU A 39 19.92 -1.95 -16.71
CA LEU A 39 20.39 -1.83 -18.08
C LEU A 39 19.24 -2.03 -19.07
N ILE A 40 18.46 -3.10 -18.93
CA ILE A 40 17.31 -3.39 -19.80
C ILE A 40 16.31 -2.23 -19.78
N VAL A 41 15.92 -1.76 -18.58
CA VAL A 41 14.99 -0.63 -18.42
C VAL A 41 15.54 0.62 -19.09
N LYS A 42 16.83 0.94 -18.91
CA LYS A 42 17.46 2.11 -19.54
C LYS A 42 17.46 2.04 -21.06
N PHE A 43 17.57 0.84 -21.65
CA PHE A 43 17.50 0.65 -23.10
C PHE A 43 16.06 0.68 -23.63
N MET A 44 15.07 0.29 -22.83
CA MET A 44 13.67 0.15 -23.26
C MET A 44 12.78 1.34 -22.92
N TYR A 45 13.13 2.13 -21.90
CA TYR A 45 12.31 3.22 -21.36
C TYR A 45 12.96 4.59 -21.59
N ASP A 46 12.24 5.49 -22.25
CA ASP A 46 12.63 6.89 -22.42
C ASP A 46 12.06 7.74 -21.26
N PRO A 47 12.92 8.24 -20.34
CA PRO A 47 12.46 9.04 -19.21
C PRO A 47 11.91 10.41 -19.60
N SER A 48 12.07 10.83 -20.86
CA SER A 48 11.50 12.08 -21.36
C SER A 48 10.00 11.99 -21.63
N GLN A 49 9.42 10.78 -21.72
CA GLN A 49 7.99 10.61 -21.90
C GLN A 49 7.24 10.86 -20.58
N PRO A 50 6.26 11.79 -20.56
CA PRO A 50 5.54 12.12 -19.35
C PRO A 50 4.60 10.99 -18.94
N LEU A 51 4.76 10.50 -17.70
CA LEU A 51 3.76 9.63 -17.07
C LEU A 51 2.56 10.48 -16.65
N HIS A 52 1.63 10.72 -17.57
CA HIS A 52 0.48 11.60 -17.34
C HIS A 52 -0.31 11.24 -16.07
N TYR A 53 -0.43 9.95 -15.76
CA TYR A 53 -1.11 9.41 -14.58
C TYR A 53 -0.34 9.59 -13.26
N LEU A 54 0.87 10.16 -13.28
CA LEU A 54 1.65 10.56 -12.10
C LEU A 54 1.94 12.07 -12.10
N SER A 55 1.18 12.85 -12.85
CA SER A 55 1.35 14.31 -12.96
C SER A 55 0.18 15.08 -12.38
N GLY A 56 0.42 16.34 -11.99
CA GLY A 56 -0.59 17.21 -11.39
C GLY A 56 -1.22 16.60 -10.13
N ASN A 57 -2.55 16.57 -10.08
CA ASN A 57 -3.30 16.03 -8.94
C ASN A 57 -3.19 14.49 -8.79
N PHE A 58 -2.67 13.79 -9.80
CA PHE A 58 -2.39 12.36 -9.74
C PHE A 58 -0.95 12.05 -9.30
N ALA A 59 -0.12 13.08 -9.10
CA ALA A 59 1.23 12.90 -8.61
C ALA A 59 1.23 12.27 -7.21
N PRO A 60 2.17 11.35 -6.92
CA PRO A 60 2.28 10.76 -5.60
C PRO A 60 2.64 11.80 -4.55
N VAL A 61 2.02 11.68 -3.38
CA VAL A 61 2.44 12.39 -2.17
C VAL A 61 3.55 11.57 -1.51
N PRO A 62 4.80 12.06 -1.45
CA PRO A 62 5.93 11.25 -1.01
C PRO A 62 5.88 10.93 0.49
N ASN A 63 5.37 11.86 1.29
CA ASN A 63 5.41 11.80 2.75
C ASN A 63 4.02 11.57 3.35
N GLU A 64 3.96 10.70 4.35
CA GLU A 64 2.78 10.55 5.20
C GLU A 64 2.56 11.82 6.04
N THR A 65 1.31 12.24 6.18
CA THR A 65 0.96 13.39 7.03
C THR A 65 0.60 12.89 8.43
N PRO A 66 1.34 13.24 9.49
CA PRO A 66 0.97 12.90 10.86
C PRO A 66 -0.40 13.49 11.22
N PRO A 67 -1.05 13.05 12.32
CA PRO A 67 -2.30 13.65 12.75
C PRO A 67 -2.17 15.17 12.95
N THR A 68 -2.65 15.94 11.96
CA THR A 68 -2.62 17.40 11.95
C THR A 68 -3.96 17.88 12.49
N LYS A 69 -3.95 18.39 13.72
CA LYS A 69 -5.12 18.91 14.43
C LYS A 69 -5.42 20.35 14.05
N ASP A 70 -6.60 20.81 14.45
CA ASP A 70 -7.04 22.20 14.36
C ASP A 70 -6.85 22.78 12.94
N LEU A 71 -7.23 21.99 11.93
CA LEU A 71 -7.23 22.45 10.54
C LEU A 71 -8.11 23.70 10.39
N PRO A 72 -7.72 24.66 9.55
CA PRO A 72 -8.52 25.86 9.32
C PRO A 72 -9.89 25.51 8.75
N VAL A 73 -10.94 26.01 9.39
CA VAL A 73 -12.33 25.85 8.97
C VAL A 73 -12.84 27.19 8.47
N ILE A 74 -13.37 27.20 7.25
CA ILE A 74 -14.07 28.35 6.69
C ILE A 74 -15.57 28.08 6.85
N GLY A 75 -16.29 28.96 7.55
CA GLY A 75 -17.69 28.75 7.90
C GLY A 75 -17.86 27.98 9.21
N TYR A 76 -18.83 27.07 9.25
CA TYR A 76 -19.21 26.33 10.46
C TYR A 76 -19.37 24.84 10.17
N LEU A 77 -18.75 24.00 11.01
CA LEU A 77 -18.94 22.55 11.00
C LEU A 77 -20.07 22.19 11.97
N PRO A 78 -21.18 21.60 11.50
CA PRO A 78 -22.30 21.24 12.37
C PRO A 78 -21.90 20.29 13.49
N ASP A 79 -22.44 20.51 14.69
CA ASP A 79 -22.14 19.67 15.86
C ASP A 79 -22.59 18.21 15.67
N CYS A 80 -23.52 17.94 14.75
CA CYS A 80 -23.92 16.57 14.41
C CYS A 80 -22.87 15.81 13.57
N LEU A 81 -21.91 16.52 12.96
CA LEU A 81 -20.83 15.93 12.18
C LEU A 81 -19.70 15.46 13.09
N ASN A 82 -19.90 14.33 13.77
CA ASN A 82 -18.93 13.71 14.66
C ASN A 82 -18.53 12.33 14.13
N GLY A 83 -17.46 12.27 13.36
CA GLY A 83 -17.05 11.02 12.71
C GLY A 83 -15.73 11.14 11.95
N GLU A 84 -15.46 10.12 11.15
CA GLU A 84 -14.24 10.02 10.35
C GLU A 84 -14.62 9.73 8.89
N PHE A 85 -14.14 10.59 7.99
CA PHE A 85 -14.19 10.35 6.57
C PHE A 85 -12.87 9.71 6.13
N VAL A 86 -12.95 8.53 5.53
CA VAL A 86 -11.78 7.75 5.12
C VAL A 86 -11.86 7.46 3.63
N ARG A 87 -10.78 7.75 2.90
CA ARG A 87 -10.63 7.38 1.49
C ARG A 87 -9.32 6.66 1.25
N VAL A 88 -9.33 5.74 0.29
CA VAL A 88 -8.15 5.02 -0.19
C VAL A 88 -7.85 5.47 -1.61
N GLY A 89 -6.59 5.78 -1.91
CA GLY A 89 -6.17 6.16 -3.25
C GLY A 89 -4.80 5.58 -3.62
N PRO A 90 -4.51 5.43 -4.93
CA PRO A 90 -3.19 5.06 -5.39
C PRO A 90 -2.19 6.16 -5.05
N ASN A 91 -1.03 5.75 -4.55
CA ASN A 91 0.08 6.61 -4.18
C ASN A 91 1.39 5.79 -4.26
N PRO A 92 2.06 5.74 -5.42
CA PRO A 92 3.36 5.09 -5.54
C PRO A 92 4.38 5.72 -4.59
N LYS A 93 5.11 4.88 -3.86
CA LYS A 93 6.15 5.34 -2.92
C LYS A 93 7.51 5.48 -3.59
N PHE A 94 7.77 4.62 -4.57
CA PHE A 94 8.95 4.63 -5.42
C PHE A 94 8.53 4.92 -6.86
N SER A 95 9.46 5.37 -7.69
CA SER A 95 9.22 5.47 -9.13
C SER A 95 8.77 4.10 -9.63
N PRO A 96 7.54 3.98 -10.16
CA PRO A 96 6.97 2.67 -10.42
C PRO A 96 7.63 2.06 -11.65
N VAL A 97 8.21 0.87 -11.48
CA VAL A 97 8.52 -0.04 -12.59
C VAL A 97 7.23 -0.72 -13.08
N ALA A 98 6.29 -0.99 -12.15
CA ALA A 98 4.87 -1.27 -12.39
C ALA A 98 4.07 -1.16 -11.08
N GLY A 99 2.86 -0.58 -11.15
CA GLY A 99 1.86 -0.61 -10.06
C GLY A 99 1.91 0.50 -9.02
N TYR A 100 0.91 0.50 -8.14
CA TYR A 100 0.67 1.54 -7.14
C TYR A 100 0.56 0.94 -5.73
N HIS A 101 1.09 1.63 -4.73
CA HIS A 101 0.64 1.41 -3.35
C HIS A 101 -0.62 2.18 -3.07
N CYS A 102 -1.32 1.84 -1.99
CA CYS A 102 -2.45 2.62 -1.53
C CYS A 102 -2.05 3.46 -0.31
N MET A 103 -2.42 4.73 -0.31
CA MET A 103 -2.42 5.58 0.87
C MET A 103 -3.86 5.79 1.33
N VAL A 104 -4.07 5.64 2.63
CA VAL A 104 -5.33 5.95 3.30
C VAL A 104 -5.25 7.40 3.78
N HIS A 105 -6.29 8.16 3.50
CA HIS A 105 -6.48 9.51 3.99
C HIS A 105 -7.67 9.52 4.94
N GLY A 106 -7.45 10.01 6.15
CA GLY A 106 -8.50 10.16 7.17
C GLY A 106 -8.72 11.64 7.50
N LEU A 107 -9.97 12.06 7.55
CA LEU A 107 -10.41 13.35 8.08
C LEU A 107 -11.38 13.09 9.22
N ARG A 108 -10.95 13.37 10.44
CA ARG A 108 -11.80 13.31 11.63
C ARG A 108 -12.41 14.67 11.90
N ILE A 109 -13.72 14.71 12.13
CA ILE A 109 -14.43 15.89 12.60
C ILE A 109 -15.04 15.57 13.96
N LYS A 110 -14.76 16.41 14.95
CA LYS A 110 -15.31 16.30 16.30
C LYS A 110 -15.39 17.66 16.96
N ASN A 111 -16.55 17.99 17.54
CA ASN A 111 -16.76 19.25 18.30
C ASN A 111 -16.36 20.49 17.48
N GLY A 112 -16.80 20.57 16.22
CA GLY A 112 -16.47 21.68 15.32
C GLY A 112 -15.01 21.76 14.86
N LYS A 113 -14.16 20.77 15.20
CA LYS A 113 -12.74 20.73 14.83
C LYS A 113 -12.44 19.61 13.85
N ALA A 114 -11.56 19.89 12.89
CA ALA A 114 -11.08 18.93 11.91
C ALA A 114 -9.63 18.49 12.19
N THR A 115 -9.34 17.22 11.98
CA THR A 115 -8.00 16.62 12.07
C THR A 115 -7.76 15.72 10.86
N TYR A 116 -6.62 15.88 10.20
CA TYR A 116 -6.27 15.07 9.02
C TYR A 116 -5.06 14.18 9.26
N VAL A 117 -5.05 13.02 8.61
CA VAL A 117 -3.93 12.07 8.61
C VAL A 117 -3.83 11.37 7.27
N SER A 118 -2.63 11.02 6.84
CA SER A 118 -2.43 10.08 5.75
C SER A 118 -1.38 9.03 6.08
N ARG A 119 -1.63 7.78 5.69
CA ARG A 119 -0.75 6.62 5.98
C ARG A 119 -0.77 5.62 4.85
N TYR A 120 0.39 5.06 4.52
CA TYR A 120 0.46 3.90 3.63
C TYR A 120 -0.12 2.66 4.32
N VAL A 121 -0.84 1.84 3.55
CA VAL A 121 -1.22 0.51 4.02
C VAL A 121 0.02 -0.38 4.10
N ARG A 122 0.31 -0.93 5.29
CA ARG A 122 1.52 -1.74 5.57
C ARG A 122 1.43 -3.16 5.01
N THR A 123 1.31 -3.26 3.69
CA THR A 123 1.30 -4.51 2.93
C THR A 123 2.67 -5.22 2.94
N SER A 124 2.70 -6.52 2.63
CA SER A 124 3.97 -7.25 2.48
C SER A 124 4.82 -6.71 1.33
N ARG A 125 4.19 -6.15 0.29
CA ARG A 125 4.87 -5.49 -0.83
C ARG A 125 5.61 -4.24 -0.36
N ILE A 126 4.93 -3.30 0.31
CA ILE A 126 5.57 -2.04 0.73
C ILE A 126 6.71 -2.28 1.71
N LYS A 127 6.57 -3.24 2.65
CA LYS A 127 7.64 -3.59 3.60
C LYS A 127 8.91 -4.09 2.89
N GLN A 128 8.75 -4.91 1.86
CA GLN A 128 9.88 -5.45 1.09
C GLN A 128 10.51 -4.37 0.20
N GLU A 129 9.70 -3.55 -0.47
CA GLU A 129 10.20 -2.45 -1.30
C GLU A 129 10.92 -1.38 -0.45
N GLU A 130 10.43 -1.09 0.76
CA GLU A 130 11.15 -0.27 1.75
C GLU A 130 12.48 -0.90 2.18
N TYR A 131 12.51 -2.23 2.40
CA TYR A 131 13.75 -2.94 2.72
C TYR A 131 14.78 -2.83 1.58
N PHE A 132 14.35 -2.99 0.31
CA PHE A 132 15.23 -2.89 -0.85
C PHE A 132 15.53 -1.45 -1.30
N GLY A 133 14.72 -0.47 -0.89
CA GLY A 133 14.85 0.93 -1.27
C GLY A 133 14.34 1.24 -2.68
N GLY A 134 13.38 0.46 -3.20
CA GLY A 134 12.86 0.63 -4.55
C GLY A 134 11.73 -0.34 -4.89
N ALA A 135 11.03 -0.08 -5.99
CA ALA A 135 10.01 -0.96 -6.52
C ALA A 135 10.61 -2.33 -6.90
N LYS A 136 9.93 -3.42 -6.53
CA LYS A 136 10.40 -4.80 -6.77
C LYS A 136 9.34 -5.74 -7.33
N PHE A 137 8.07 -5.36 -7.22
CA PHE A 137 6.97 -6.22 -7.61
C PHE A 137 6.19 -5.56 -8.74
N MET A 138 5.88 -6.33 -9.78
CA MET A 138 4.88 -5.96 -10.77
C MET A 138 3.52 -6.50 -10.34
N LYS A 139 2.43 -5.80 -10.66
CA LYS A 139 1.09 -6.37 -10.58
C LYS A 139 0.68 -6.83 -11.98
N ILE A 140 0.06 -8.00 -12.05
CA ILE A 140 -0.60 -8.47 -13.28
C ILE A 140 -1.76 -7.48 -13.57
N GLY A 141 -1.71 -6.84 -14.75
CA GLY A 141 -2.63 -5.77 -15.14
C GLY A 141 -2.08 -4.34 -15.09
N ASP A 142 -0.82 -4.15 -14.69
CA ASP A 142 -0.10 -2.86 -14.80
C ASP A 142 0.66 -2.70 -16.14
N LEU A 143 0.59 -3.70 -17.03
CA LEU A 143 1.20 -3.74 -18.38
C LEU A 143 0.17 -3.36 -19.45
#